data_AF-A0AAP9GHU3-F1
#
_entry.id   AF-A0AAP9GHU3-F1
#
_cell.length_a   1.000
_cell.length_b   1.000
_cell.length_c   1.000
_cell.angle_alpha   90.00
_cell.angle_beta   90.00
_cell.angle_gamma   90.00
#
_symmetry.space_group_name_H-M   'P 1'
#
loop_
_entity.id
_entity.type
_entity.pdbx_description
1 polymer ?
#
loop_
_entity_poly.entity_id
_entity_poly.type
_entity_poly.pdbx_seq_one_letter_code
_entity_poly.pdbx_strand_id
1 'polypeptide(L)'
;MITQKIRPDNGSREGKWVALTIAGILAVSTILLPHHQAETEHTEVLAHQVLITDLEQEELAMIAELKLAHEEIRDLHLDAGEWPAVSELEEFWVAPFVQDQSWQRKGSHQWQRLDAGIYLGVRQDEKGAASMLLDSRNEHADIWFIQSTTKASDLSLVEISERQKQGWQQIVLVPATSSNAHAH
;
A
#
# COMPACT_ATOMS: atom_id res chain seq x y z
N MET A 1 -72.08 -27.07 4.94
CA MET A 1 -70.94 -26.72 4.07
C MET A 1 -70.00 -25.86 4.89
N ILE A 2 -68.78 -26.35 5.18
CA ILE A 2 -67.83 -25.67 6.08
C ILE A 2 -66.81 -24.98 5.20
N THR A 3 -66.72 -23.65 5.30
CA THR A 3 -65.80 -22.83 4.51
C THR A 3 -64.62 -22.45 5.39
N GLN A 4 -63.42 -22.96 5.08
CA GLN A 4 -62.19 -22.63 5.81
C GLN A 4 -61.38 -21.61 5.01
N LYS A 5 -61.08 -20.46 5.63
CA LYS A 5 -60.25 -19.42 5.04
C LYS A 5 -58.77 -19.80 5.24
N ILE A 6 -58.08 -20.13 4.15
CA ILE A 6 -56.63 -20.38 4.16
C ILE A 6 -55.92 -19.04 3.92
N ARG A 7 -55.01 -18.65 4.80
CA ARG A 7 -54.25 -17.41 4.67
C ARG A 7 -53.06 -17.67 3.73
N PRO A 8 -52.87 -16.87 2.67
CA PRO A 8 -51.74 -17.06 1.77
C PRO A 8 -50.43 -16.80 2.52
N ASP A 9 -49.47 -17.70 2.34
CA ASP A 9 -48.12 -17.56 2.85
C ASP A 9 -47.35 -16.55 1.98
N ASN A 10 -47.68 -15.28 2.17
CA ASN A 10 -47.02 -14.20 1.49
C ASN A 10 -45.78 -13.85 2.33
N GLY A 11 -44.57 -14.14 1.83
CA GLY A 11 -43.26 -13.86 2.44
C GLY A 11 -43.00 -12.39 2.83
N SER A 12 -44.01 -11.53 2.72
CA SER A 12 -44.10 -10.18 3.28
C SER A 12 -43.63 -10.07 4.74
N ARG A 13 -43.87 -11.07 5.58
CA ARG A 13 -43.38 -11.05 6.98
C ARG A 13 -41.87 -11.23 7.04
N GLU A 14 -41.31 -12.14 6.26
CA GLU A 14 -39.89 -12.43 6.20
C GLU A 14 -39.12 -11.26 5.60
N GLY A 15 -39.63 -10.67 4.51
CA GLY A 15 -39.04 -9.47 3.90
C GLY A 15 -38.98 -8.26 4.86
N LYS A 16 -39.95 -8.13 5.77
CA LYS A 16 -39.92 -7.10 6.82
C LYS A 16 -38.83 -7.36 7.85
N TRP A 17 -38.64 -8.61 8.26
CA TRP A 17 -37.54 -8.97 9.17
C TRP A 17 -36.18 -8.71 8.53
N VAL A 18 -35.99 -9.09 7.27
CA VAL A 18 -34.76 -8.80 6.53
C VAL A 18 -34.50 -7.30 6.42
N ALA A 19 -35.52 -6.52 6.03
CA ALA A 19 -35.40 -5.07 5.95
C ALA A 19 -35.06 -4.43 7.31
N LEU A 20 -35.66 -4.94 8.39
CA LEU A 20 -35.38 -4.48 9.76
C LEU A 20 -33.96 -4.82 10.18
N THR A 21 -33.46 -6.02 9.84
CA THR A 21 -32.06 -6.40 10.10
C THR A 21 -31.08 -5.51 9.34
N ILE A 22 -31.33 -5.25 8.05
CA ILE A 22 -30.49 -4.33 7.24
C ILE A 22 -30.48 -2.94 7.86
N ALA A 23 -31.64 -2.40 8.22
CA ALA A 23 -31.75 -1.09 8.87
C ALA A 23 -31.00 -1.06 10.22
N GLY A 24 -31.07 -2.15 10.99
CA GLY A 24 -30.32 -2.31 12.24
C GLY A 24 -28.81 -2.25 12.03
N ILE A 25 -28.28 -3.00 11.06
CA ILE A 25 -26.85 -2.98 10.72
C ILE A 25 -26.42 -1.58 10.30
N LEU A 26 -27.16 -0.93 9.40
CA LEU A 26 -26.86 0.42 8.92
C LEU A 26 -26.87 1.43 10.07
N ALA A 27 -27.85 1.37 10.97
CA ALA A 27 -27.92 2.27 12.12
C ALA A 27 -26.71 2.08 13.07
N VAL A 28 -26.34 0.83 13.36
CA VAL A 28 -25.15 0.53 14.18
C VAL A 28 -23.89 1.06 13.50
N SER A 29 -23.71 0.80 12.19
CA SER A 29 -22.56 1.30 11.44
C SER A 29 -22.49 2.82 11.41
N THR A 30 -23.60 3.53 11.21
CA THR A 30 -23.64 5.01 11.22
C THR A 30 -23.27 5.58 12.59
N ILE A 31 -23.65 4.92 13.68
CA ILE A 31 -23.28 5.35 15.04
C ILE A 31 -21.80 5.05 15.31
N LEU A 32 -21.29 3.89 14.88
CA LEU A 32 -19.93 3.46 15.18
C LEU A 32 -18.87 4.18 14.34
N LEU A 33 -19.18 4.51 13.08
CA LEU A 33 -18.24 5.13 12.12
C LEU A 33 -17.56 6.40 12.65
N PRO A 34 -18.28 7.40 13.21
CA PRO A 34 -17.67 8.60 13.78
C PRO A 34 -16.74 8.32 14.97
N HIS A 35 -17.05 7.30 15.78
CA HIS A 35 -16.24 6.92 16.94
C HIS A 35 -15.01 6.07 16.59
N HIS A 36 -14.94 5.57 15.35
CA HIS A 36 -13.81 4.81 14.83
C HIS A 36 -12.92 5.62 13.88
N GLN A 37 -13.18 6.92 13.72
CA GLN A 37 -12.20 7.82 13.13
C GLN A 37 -11.06 7.96 14.14
N ALA A 38 -9.98 7.22 13.91
CA ALA A 38 -8.73 7.42 14.65
C ALA A 38 -8.43 8.92 14.61
N GLU A 39 -8.14 9.52 15.77
CA GLU A 39 -7.71 10.91 15.84
C GLU A 39 -6.55 11.08 14.87
N THR A 40 -6.81 11.73 13.73
CA THR A 40 -5.77 12.38 12.95
C THR A 40 -5.33 13.56 13.79
N GLU A 41 -4.52 13.30 14.82
CA GLU A 41 -3.59 14.30 15.29
C GLU A 41 -2.82 14.71 14.03
N HIS A 42 -3.02 15.95 13.61
CA HIS A 42 -2.23 16.60 12.59
C HIS A 42 -0.81 16.76 13.14
N THR A 43 -0.09 15.65 13.26
CA THR A 43 1.33 15.68 13.54
C THR A 43 2.01 16.15 12.26
N GLU A 44 2.83 17.19 12.39
CA GLU A 44 3.55 17.79 11.27
C GLU A 44 4.28 16.70 10.47
N VAL A 45 3.85 16.50 9.24
CA VAL A 45 4.53 15.65 8.27
C VAL A 45 5.94 16.24 8.10
N LEU A 46 6.98 15.48 8.43
CA LEU A 46 8.36 15.91 8.23
C LEU A 46 8.55 16.26 6.74
N ALA A 47 9.42 17.22 6.41
CA ALA A 47 9.58 17.69 5.02
C ALA A 47 9.90 16.58 3.98
N HIS A 48 10.40 15.43 4.44
CA HIS A 48 10.69 14.26 3.62
C HIS A 48 9.57 13.21 3.62
N GLN A 49 8.43 13.44 4.28
CA GLN A 49 7.32 12.51 4.34
C GLN A 49 6.17 13.02 3.48
N VAL A 50 5.40 12.09 2.92
CA VAL A 50 4.13 12.36 2.23
C VAL A 50 3.11 11.36 2.74
N LEU A 51 1.91 11.85 3.05
CA LEU A 51 0.82 10.99 3.48
C LEU A 51 0.29 10.21 2.29
N ILE A 52 -0.06 8.94 2.54
CA ILE A 52 -0.67 8.10 1.51
C ILE A 52 -1.97 8.71 0.94
N THR A 53 -2.66 9.56 1.70
CA THR A 53 -3.88 10.27 1.27
C THR A 53 -3.63 11.37 0.23
N ASP A 54 -2.38 11.83 0.11
CA ASP A 54 -1.99 12.93 -0.76
C ASP A 54 -1.41 12.45 -2.09
N LEU A 55 -1.45 11.13 -2.34
CA LEU A 55 -0.89 10.48 -3.53
C LEU A 55 -1.94 10.24 -4.61
N GLU A 56 -1.50 10.28 -5.86
CA GLU A 56 -2.31 9.99 -7.05
C GLU A 56 -2.68 8.50 -7.13
N GLN A 57 -3.72 8.19 -7.90
CA GLN A 57 -4.25 6.81 -7.98
C GLN A 57 -3.23 5.81 -8.51
N GLU A 58 -2.40 6.20 -9.48
CA GLU A 58 -1.33 5.37 -10.04
C GLU A 58 -0.27 5.03 -8.98
N GLU A 59 0.06 5.99 -8.11
CA GLU A 59 1.02 5.81 -7.02
C GLU A 59 0.46 4.85 -5.98
N LEU A 60 -0.81 5.02 -5.59
CA LEU A 60 -1.51 4.11 -4.69
C LEU A 60 -1.54 2.67 -5.21
N ALA A 61 -1.79 2.50 -6.51
CA ALA A 61 -1.82 1.19 -7.15
C ALA A 61 -0.44 0.53 -7.18
N MET A 62 0.64 1.30 -7.31
CA MET A 62 2.01 0.79 -7.22
C MET A 62 2.38 0.44 -5.78
N ILE A 63 2.03 1.29 -4.81
CA ILE A 63 2.27 1.05 -3.38
C ILE A 63 1.60 -0.24 -2.91
N ALA A 64 0.37 -0.51 -3.37
CA ALA A 64 -0.33 -1.74 -3.03
C ALA A 64 0.42 -2.98 -3.54
N GLU A 65 0.94 -2.95 -4.76
CA GLU A 65 1.76 -4.04 -5.30
C GLU A 65 3.10 -4.16 -4.57
N LEU A 66 3.77 -3.06 -4.23
CA LEU A 66 5.03 -3.11 -3.47
C LEU A 66 4.86 -3.64 -2.06
N LYS A 67 3.73 -3.36 -1.41
CA LYS A 67 3.41 -3.96 -0.10
C LYS A 67 3.17 -5.46 -0.21
N LEU A 68 2.51 -5.92 -1.27
CA LEU A 68 2.36 -7.36 -1.52
C LEU A 68 3.73 -7.99 -1.82
N ALA A 69 4.52 -7.38 -2.70
CA ALA A 69 5.85 -7.84 -3.05
C ALA A 69 6.79 -7.91 -1.84
N HIS A 70 6.67 -6.97 -0.89
CA HIS A 70 7.42 -6.98 0.35
C HIS A 70 7.24 -8.28 1.14
N GLU A 71 6.00 -8.75 1.29
CA GLU A 71 5.71 -10.00 1.99
C GLU A 71 6.35 -11.18 1.23
N GLU A 72 6.15 -11.27 -0.09
CA GLU A 72 6.73 -12.34 -0.92
C GLU A 72 8.27 -12.32 -0.88
N ILE A 73 8.90 -11.15 -0.94
CA ILE A 73 10.36 -10.98 -0.85
C ILE A 73 10.88 -11.50 0.50
N ARG A 74 10.16 -11.20 1.59
CA ARG A 74 10.55 -11.64 2.93
C ARG A 74 10.35 -13.14 3.10
N ASP A 75 9.28 -13.71 2.57
CA ASP A 75 9.05 -15.16 2.57
C ASP A 75 10.15 -15.89 1.79
N LEU A 76 10.48 -15.42 0.59
CA LEU A 76 11.60 -15.94 -0.21
C LEU A 76 12.94 -15.84 0.54
N HIS A 77 13.16 -14.73 1.26
CA HIS A 77 14.36 -14.56 2.08
C HIS A 77 14.41 -15.54 3.26
N LEU A 78 13.28 -15.79 3.92
CA LEU A 78 13.19 -16.75 5.03
C LEU A 78 13.44 -18.18 4.54
N ASP A 79 12.98 -18.53 3.35
CA ASP A 79 13.14 -19.85 2.76
C ASP A 79 14.55 -20.11 2.23
N ALA A 80 15.14 -19.15 1.52
CA ALA A 80 16.44 -19.31 0.86
C ALA A 80 17.63 -18.84 1.71
N GLY A 81 17.40 -17.98 2.72
CA GLY A 81 18.44 -17.36 3.54
C GLY A 81 19.17 -16.18 2.87
N GLU A 82 18.82 -15.82 1.63
CA GLU A 82 19.39 -14.70 0.88
C GLU A 82 18.27 -13.81 0.32
N TRP A 83 18.56 -12.53 0.07
CA TRP A 83 17.57 -11.60 -0.49
C TRP A 83 17.45 -11.81 -2.00
N PRO A 84 16.23 -12.00 -2.54
CA PRO A 84 16.05 -12.37 -3.94
C PRO A 84 16.53 -11.27 -4.89
N ALA A 85 17.18 -11.66 -5.97
CA ALA A 85 17.52 -10.77 -7.08
C ALA A 85 16.25 -10.39 -7.87
N VAL A 86 16.30 -9.26 -8.60
CA VAL A 86 15.15 -8.84 -9.45
C VAL A 86 14.78 -9.91 -10.48
N SER A 87 15.77 -10.62 -11.04
CA SER A 87 15.51 -11.71 -11.98
C SER A 87 14.76 -12.89 -11.35
N GLU A 88 14.98 -13.16 -10.06
CA GLU A 88 14.23 -14.21 -9.35
C GLU A 88 12.80 -13.76 -9.08
N LEU A 89 12.60 -12.49 -8.69
CA LEU A 89 11.27 -11.90 -8.53
C LEU A 89 10.47 -11.92 -9.85
N GLU A 90 11.13 -11.68 -10.98
CA GLU A 90 10.54 -11.85 -12.31
C GLU A 90 10.15 -13.31 -12.59
N GLU A 91 11.02 -14.27 -12.26
CA GLU A 91 10.77 -15.71 -12.45
C GLU A 91 9.60 -16.21 -11.59
N PHE A 92 9.47 -15.70 -10.36
CA PHE A 92 8.37 -15.99 -9.45
C PHE A 92 7.09 -15.19 -9.73
N TRP A 93 7.05 -14.40 -10.82
CA TRP A 93 5.89 -13.59 -11.21
C TRP A 93 5.46 -12.57 -10.13
N VAL A 94 6.42 -12.05 -9.37
CA VAL A 94 6.16 -11.05 -8.33
C VAL A 94 5.97 -9.68 -8.98
N ALA A 95 4.76 -9.14 -8.93
CA ALA A 95 4.52 -7.74 -9.32
C ALA A 95 5.12 -6.79 -8.26
N PRO A 96 5.61 -5.60 -8.63
CA PRO A 96 5.66 -5.01 -9.97
C PRO A 96 6.95 -5.34 -10.76
N PHE A 97 7.70 -6.38 -10.36
CA PHE A 97 8.98 -6.73 -10.98
C PHE A 97 8.81 -7.43 -12.33
N VAL A 98 7.76 -8.25 -12.46
CA VAL A 98 7.42 -8.90 -13.74
C VAL A 98 6.92 -7.91 -14.79
N GLN A 99 7.43 -8.03 -16.02
CA GLN A 99 7.13 -7.14 -17.15
C GLN A 99 5.80 -7.52 -17.85
N ASP A 100 4.69 -7.36 -17.14
CA ASP A 100 3.34 -7.65 -17.64
C ASP A 100 2.56 -6.37 -18.07
N GLN A 101 1.27 -6.51 -18.37
CA GLN A 101 0.41 -5.37 -18.72
C GLN A 101 0.13 -4.42 -17.53
N SER A 102 0.26 -4.89 -16.28
CA SER A 102 0.18 -4.03 -15.09
C SER A 102 1.40 -3.12 -15.03
N TRP A 103 2.60 -3.71 -15.16
CA TRP A 103 3.88 -3.01 -15.21
C TRP A 103 3.91 -1.93 -16.27
N GLN A 104 3.48 -2.25 -17.50
CA GLN A 104 3.46 -1.28 -18.59
C GLN A 104 2.53 -0.09 -18.31
N ARG A 105 1.34 -0.33 -17.74
CA ARG A 105 0.40 0.75 -17.38
C ARG A 105 0.91 1.63 -16.24
N LYS A 106 1.80 1.10 -15.41
CA LYS A 106 2.32 1.77 -14.23
C LYS A 106 3.58 2.58 -14.48
N GLY A 107 4.10 2.59 -15.70
CA GLY A 107 5.23 3.44 -16.08
C GLY A 107 6.50 2.66 -16.45
N SER A 108 6.35 1.36 -16.68
CA SER A 108 7.40 0.47 -17.20
C SER A 108 8.70 0.56 -16.39
N HIS A 109 8.58 0.53 -15.06
CA HIS A 109 9.69 0.72 -14.12
C HIS A 109 10.84 -0.24 -14.40
N GLN A 110 12.05 0.31 -14.55
CA GLN A 110 13.27 -0.49 -14.58
C GLN A 110 13.68 -0.80 -13.15
N TRP A 111 13.48 -2.07 -12.75
CA TRP A 111 13.81 -2.54 -11.42
C TRP A 111 15.25 -3.01 -11.32
N GLN A 112 15.90 -2.66 -10.20
CA GLN A 112 17.21 -3.16 -9.84
C GLN A 112 17.34 -3.27 -8.32
N ARG A 113 18.19 -4.19 -7.88
CA ARG A 113 18.52 -4.35 -6.45
C ARG A 113 19.74 -3.49 -6.12
N LEU A 114 19.58 -2.53 -5.21
CA LEU A 114 20.66 -1.64 -4.77
C LEU A 114 21.53 -2.28 -3.69
N ASP A 115 20.88 -3.00 -2.76
CA ASP A 115 21.52 -3.73 -1.67
C ASP A 115 20.63 -4.92 -1.26
N ALA A 116 21.08 -5.74 -0.32
CA ALA A 116 20.28 -6.79 0.31
C ALA A 116 18.92 -6.25 0.80
N GLY A 117 17.82 -6.69 0.17
CA GLY A 117 16.46 -6.27 0.52
C GLY A 117 16.06 -4.85 0.10
N ILE A 118 16.88 -4.14 -0.68
CA ILE A 118 16.58 -2.79 -1.17
C ILE A 118 16.47 -2.78 -2.70
N TYR A 119 15.30 -2.37 -3.19
CA TYR A 119 14.96 -2.38 -4.61
C TYR A 119 14.59 -0.99 -5.09
N LEU A 120 15.12 -0.60 -6.25
CA LEU A 120 14.85 0.67 -6.91
C LEU A 120 14.15 0.42 -8.24
N GLY A 121 12.99 1.03 -8.43
CA GLY A 121 12.24 1.06 -9.67
C GLY A 121 12.27 2.46 -10.26
N VAL A 122 13.01 2.64 -11.35
CA VAL A 122 13.07 3.93 -12.06
C VAL A 122 12.01 3.93 -13.16
N ARG A 123 11.02 4.82 -13.07
CA ARG A 123 9.98 4.98 -14.09
C ARG A 123 10.64 5.31 -15.44
N GLN A 124 10.24 4.61 -16.50
CA GLN A 124 10.73 4.85 -17.87
C GLN A 124 9.77 5.70 -18.70
N ASP A 125 8.46 5.56 -18.47
CA ASP A 125 7.45 6.29 -19.23
C ASP A 125 7.15 7.68 -18.63
N GLU A 126 6.61 8.59 -19.43
CA GLU A 126 6.14 9.91 -18.94
C GLU A 126 4.90 9.80 -18.03
N LYS A 127 4.15 8.70 -18.15
CA LYS A 127 2.92 8.42 -17.41
C LYS A 127 3.10 7.23 -16.48
N GLY A 128 2.29 7.16 -15.44
CA GLY A 128 2.34 6.11 -14.44
C GLY A 128 2.98 6.56 -13.13
N ALA A 129 3.12 5.61 -12.20
CA ALA A 129 3.59 5.87 -10.85
C ALA A 129 5.01 6.44 -10.84
N ALA A 130 5.30 7.33 -9.90
CA ALA A 130 6.63 7.89 -9.68
C ALA A 130 7.73 6.80 -9.54
N SER A 131 9.00 7.20 -9.67
CA SER A 131 10.11 6.30 -9.35
C SER A 131 10.03 5.95 -7.86
N MET A 132 10.18 4.67 -7.52
CA MET A 132 9.97 4.16 -6.17
C MET A 132 11.16 3.34 -5.68
N LEU A 133 11.41 3.40 -4.38
CA LEU A 133 12.38 2.58 -3.68
C LEU A 133 11.64 1.80 -2.59
N LEU A 134 11.85 0.49 -2.56
CA LEU A 134 11.32 -0.43 -1.56
C LEU A 134 12.46 -0.95 -0.70
N ASP A 135 12.36 -0.74 0.61
CA ASP A 135 13.24 -1.32 1.61
C ASP A 135 12.46 -2.40 2.37
N SER A 136 12.79 -3.66 2.10
CA SER A 136 12.10 -4.84 2.64
C SER A 136 12.78 -5.45 3.87
N ARG A 137 13.82 -4.82 4.39
CA ARG A 137 14.60 -5.34 5.53
C ARG A 137 13.85 -5.27 6.86
N ASN A 138 12.86 -4.37 6.95
CA ASN A 138 12.07 -4.16 8.15
C ASN A 138 10.83 -5.07 8.19
N GLU A 139 10.12 -5.07 9.32
CA GLU A 139 8.86 -5.81 9.48
C GLU A 139 7.76 -5.32 8.54
N HIS A 140 7.79 -4.04 8.20
CA HIS A 140 6.86 -3.41 7.28
C HIS A 140 7.60 -2.82 6.09
N ALA A 141 6.94 -2.79 4.93
CA ALA A 141 7.45 -2.16 3.73
C ALA A 141 7.74 -0.66 3.97
N ASP A 142 9.01 -0.28 3.86
CA ASP A 142 9.40 1.14 3.83
C ASP A 142 9.55 1.58 2.37
N ILE A 143 8.67 2.49 1.93
CA ILE A 143 8.55 2.89 0.53
C ILE A 143 8.85 4.38 0.40
N TRP A 144 9.77 4.70 -0.51
CA TRP A 144 10.15 6.06 -0.85
C TRP A 144 9.82 6.32 -2.32
N PHE A 145 9.52 7.57 -2.67
CA PHE A 145 9.27 7.96 -4.05
C PHE A 145 9.91 9.30 -4.42
N ILE A 146 10.08 9.51 -5.72
CA ILE A 146 10.47 10.79 -6.30
C ILE A 146 9.79 10.97 -7.65
N GLN A 147 9.23 12.16 -7.88
CA GLN A 147 8.51 12.47 -9.13
C GLN A 147 9.43 12.56 -10.36
N SER A 148 10.74 12.61 -10.17
CA SER A 148 11.69 12.71 -11.26
C SER A 148 11.90 11.37 -11.97
N THR A 149 12.14 11.42 -13.28
CA THR A 149 12.68 10.32 -14.09
C THR A 149 14.21 10.25 -14.03
N THR A 150 14.85 11.08 -13.20
CA THR A 150 16.31 11.12 -13.08
C THR A 150 16.82 9.75 -12.60
N LYS A 151 17.74 9.16 -13.37
CA LYS A 151 18.57 8.04 -12.90
C LYS A 151 19.35 8.50 -11.68
N ALA A 152 18.90 8.13 -10.50
CA ALA A 152 19.65 8.38 -9.28
C ALA A 152 20.98 7.63 -9.35
N SER A 153 22.02 8.17 -8.69
CA SER A 153 23.30 7.48 -8.60
C SER A 153 23.18 6.33 -7.59
N ASP A 154 22.95 5.13 -8.12
CA ASP A 154 22.46 3.91 -7.45
C ASP A 154 23.05 3.58 -6.08
N LEU A 155 24.36 3.72 -5.88
CA LEU A 155 25.01 3.26 -4.64
C LEU A 155 24.77 4.19 -3.45
N SER A 156 24.32 5.42 -3.68
CA SER A 156 24.14 6.42 -2.62
C SER A 156 22.78 6.33 -1.90
N LEU A 157 21.81 5.63 -2.49
CA LEU A 157 20.43 5.58 -1.98
C LEU A 157 20.19 4.52 -0.90
N VAL A 158 21.19 3.70 -0.56
CA VAL A 158 21.10 2.74 0.55
C VAL A 158 20.87 3.49 1.87
N GLU A 159 21.55 4.63 2.04
CA GLU A 159 21.47 5.49 3.22
C GLU A 159 20.28 6.44 3.18
N ILE A 160 19.45 6.42 4.23
CA ILE A 160 18.26 7.29 4.36
C ILE A 160 18.63 8.78 4.24
N SER A 161 19.78 9.18 4.80
CA SER A 161 20.23 10.58 4.76
C SER A 161 20.50 11.07 3.33
N GLU A 162 20.95 10.19 2.42
CA GLU A 162 21.13 10.56 1.02
C GLU A 162 19.84 10.51 0.22
N ARG A 163 18.90 9.62 0.56
CA ARG A 163 17.54 9.66 -0.01
C ARG A 163 16.93 11.06 0.19
N GLN A 164 16.98 11.56 1.43
CA GLN A 164 16.45 12.88 1.79
C GLN A 164 17.16 14.04 1.05
N LYS A 165 18.49 14.02 0.98
CA LYS A 165 19.25 15.05 0.25
C LYS A 165 18.96 15.07 -1.25
N GLN A 166 18.68 13.91 -1.82
CA GLN A 166 18.34 13.75 -3.24
C GLN A 166 16.86 14.00 -3.53
N GLY A 167 16.08 14.43 -2.52
CA GLY A 167 14.67 14.81 -2.67
C GLY A 167 13.71 13.62 -2.72
N TRP A 168 14.14 12.43 -2.28
CA TRP A 168 13.22 11.32 -2.09
C TRP A 168 12.33 11.58 -0.87
N GLN A 169 11.06 11.22 -1.02
CA GLN A 169 10.06 11.36 0.02
C GLN A 169 9.58 9.97 0.47
N GLN A 170 9.52 9.76 1.78
CA GLN A 170 9.00 8.56 2.40
C GLN A 170 7.47 8.60 2.43
N ILE A 171 6.84 7.50 2.07
CA ILE A 171 5.38 7.35 2.10
C ILE A 171 4.97 6.82 3.46
N VAL A 172 4.13 7.56 4.17
CA VAL A 172 3.65 7.19 5.52
C VAL A 172 2.13 7.13 5.57
N LEU A 173 1.60 6.15 6.31
CA LEU A 173 0.16 6.03 6.58
C LEU A 173 -0.31 7.01 7.65
N VAL A 174 0.54 7.21 8.65
CA VAL A 174 0.35 8.13 9.77
C VAL A 174 1.65 8.92 9.88
N PRO A 175 1.63 10.26 10.06
CA PRO A 175 2.85 11.02 10.24
C PRO A 175 3.61 10.47 11.45
N ALA A 176 4.93 10.35 11.34
CA ALA A 176 5.73 9.93 12.49
C ALA A 176 5.49 10.91 13.64
N THR A 177 4.97 10.41 14.76
CA THR A 177 5.00 11.18 16.00
C THR A 177 6.46 11.43 16.34
N SER A 178 6.85 12.68 16.49
CA SER A 178 8.17 13.08 16.96
C SER A 178 8.36 12.70 18.44
N SER A 179 8.29 11.40 18.75
CA SER A 179 8.63 10.87 20.06
C SER A 179 10.02 10.20 20.00
N ASN A 180 10.93 10.84 20.74
CA ASN A 180 12.29 10.41 21.14
C ASN A 180 13.46 11.13 20.47
N ALA A 181 13.43 12.46 20.49
CA ALA A 181 14.60 13.20 20.98
C ALA A 181 14.50 13.25 22.52
N HIS A 182 15.05 12.24 23.22
CA HIS A 182 15.65 12.32 24.56
C HIS A 182 15.86 10.92 25.17
N ALA A 183 17.04 10.73 25.77
CA ALA A 183 17.61 9.55 26.44
C ALA A 183 18.14 8.46 25.48
N HIS A 184 19.44 8.15 25.42
CA HIS A 184 20.43 8.11 26.51
C HIS A 184 21.87 8.36 26.05
#